data_AF-A0A928U775-F1
#
_entry.id   AF-A0A928U775-F1
#
_cell.length_a   1.000
_cell.length_b   1.000
_cell.length_c   1.000
_cell.angle_alpha   90.00
_cell.angle_beta   90.00
_cell.angle_gamma   90.00
#
_symmetry.space_group_name_H-M   'P 1'
#
loop_
_entity.id
_entity.type
_entity.pdbx_description
1 polymer ?
#
loop_
_entity_poly.entity_id
_entity_poly.type
_entity_poly.pdbx_seq_one_letter_code
_entity_poly.pdbx_strand_id
1 'polypeptide(L)'
;MANLTLADLDALPIDKALQLSFKERDTLLDLILRDSLKNVGKQPERQVGLMSDYFEEDMVRLTKIRAIKIRCGGFIPVDASGEVPSLVPKEQFKLVFSNLKTALEAMGSKPDRIVNLIIFLKNMDYWGEMNAVYKEFVKSCPTRAAIGIQDLNKTYQIELVNVIAYKVAK
;
A
#
# COMPACT_ATOMS: atom_id res chain seq x y z
N MET A 1 20.95 -16.19 10.51
CA MET A 1 19.94 -15.71 11.47
C MET A 1 18.65 -16.48 11.19
N ALA A 2 18.04 -17.07 12.21
CA ALA A 2 16.81 -17.83 12.04
C ALA A 2 15.68 -16.89 11.58
N ASN A 3 14.86 -17.34 10.62
CA ASN A 3 13.68 -16.58 10.19
C ASN A 3 12.63 -16.66 11.30
N LEU A 4 12.45 -15.57 12.05
CA LEU A 4 11.42 -15.46 13.08
C LEU A 4 10.03 -15.58 12.45
N THR A 5 9.16 -16.36 13.09
CA THR A 5 7.75 -16.53 12.73
C THR A 5 6.86 -15.58 13.56
N LEU A 6 5.57 -15.50 13.21
CA LEU A 6 4.60 -14.77 14.03
C LEU A 6 4.40 -15.41 15.40
N ALA A 7 4.47 -16.74 15.50
CA ALA A 7 4.39 -17.44 16.78
C ALA A 7 5.58 -17.11 17.69
N ASP A 8 6.79 -16.98 17.13
CA ASP A 8 7.96 -16.53 17.88
C ASP A 8 7.77 -15.10 18.39
N LEU A 9 7.25 -14.21 17.54
CA LEU A 9 6.94 -12.84 17.93
C LEU A 9 5.86 -12.77 19.02
N ASP A 10 4.84 -13.62 18.94
CA ASP A 10 3.75 -13.69 19.91
C ASP A 10 4.24 -14.13 21.29
N ALA A 11 5.11 -15.14 21.33
CA ALA A 11 5.72 -15.64 22.55
C ALA A 11 6.73 -14.65 23.17
N LEU A 12 7.31 -13.74 22.37
CA LEU A 12 8.27 -12.75 22.86
C LEU A 12 7.60 -11.65 23.70
N PRO A 13 8.05 -11.41 24.94
CA PRO A 13 7.71 -10.20 25.69
C PRO A 13 8.10 -8.93 24.92
N ILE A 14 7.34 -7.84 25.13
CA ILE A 14 7.55 -6.58 24.38
C ILE A 14 8.97 -6.04 24.57
N ASP A 15 9.50 -6.05 25.79
CA ASP A 15 10.86 -5.57 26.11
C ASP A 15 11.94 -6.34 25.33
N LYS A 16 11.73 -7.64 25.10
CA LYS A 16 12.63 -8.49 24.31
C LYS A 16 12.46 -8.26 22.81
N ALA A 17 11.23 -8.14 22.34
CA ALA A 17 10.95 -7.86 20.93
C ALA A 17 11.55 -6.52 20.47
N LEU A 18 11.61 -5.52 21.37
CA LEU A 18 12.23 -4.23 21.08
C LEU A 18 13.75 -4.29 20.87
N GLN A 19 14.41 -5.38 21.28
CA GLN A 19 15.85 -5.61 21.05
C GLN A 19 16.16 -6.27 19.70
N LEU A 20 15.12 -6.68 18.94
CA LEU A 20 15.31 -7.25 17.61
C LEU A 20 15.96 -6.23 16.68
N SER A 21 16.84 -6.71 15.81
CA SER A 21 17.48 -5.88 14.79
C SER A 21 16.44 -5.27 13.87
N PHE A 22 16.79 -4.14 13.23
CA PHE A 22 15.92 -3.52 12.24
C PHE A 22 15.48 -4.52 11.15
N LYS A 23 16.40 -5.35 10.66
CA LYS A 23 16.13 -6.34 9.61
C LYS A 23 15.12 -7.40 10.04
N GLU A 24 15.22 -7.89 11.28
CA GLU A 24 14.26 -8.85 11.84
C GLU A 24 12.87 -8.23 11.97
N ARG A 25 12.80 -7.03 12.56
CA ARG A 25 11.53 -6.28 12.70
C ARG A 25 10.90 -5.97 11.35
N ASP A 26 11.70 -5.57 10.36
CA ASP A 26 11.25 -5.25 9.01
C ASP A 26 10.70 -6.49 8.27
N THR A 27 11.32 -7.65 8.47
CA THR A 27 10.83 -8.93 7.93
C THR A 27 9.52 -9.35 8.60
N LEU A 28 9.43 -9.19 9.93
CA LEU A 28 8.22 -9.50 10.70
C LEU A 28 7.04 -8.60 10.28
N LEU A 29 7.29 -7.34 9.90
CA LEU A 29 6.23 -6.46 9.38
C LEU A 29 5.53 -7.07 8.16
N ASP A 30 6.29 -7.65 7.22
CA ASP A 30 5.71 -8.27 6.03
C ASP A 30 4.82 -9.48 6.40
N LEU A 31 5.20 -10.23 7.43
CA LEU A 31 4.41 -11.35 7.96
C LEU A 31 3.14 -10.86 8.65
N ILE A 32 3.23 -9.82 9.49
CA ILE A 32 2.07 -9.25 10.19
C ILE A 32 1.05 -8.72 9.19
N LEU A 33 1.51 -7.97 8.18
CA LEU A 33 0.62 -7.43 7.16
C LEU A 33 -0.06 -8.55 6.36
N ARG A 34 0.68 -9.61 6.02
CA ARG A 34 0.10 -10.76 5.31
C ARG A 34 -0.92 -11.51 6.15
N ASP A 35 -0.66 -11.73 7.43
CA ASP A 35 -1.60 -12.40 8.36
C ASP A 35 -2.86 -11.57 8.60
N SER A 36 -2.72 -10.25 8.59
CA SER A 36 -3.83 -9.31 8.73
C SER A 36 -4.73 -9.23 7.50
N LEU A 37 -4.27 -9.67 6.32
CA LEU A 37 -5.10 -9.84 5.12
C LEU A 37 -5.98 -11.08 5.31
N LYS A 38 -7.04 -10.94 6.11
CA LYS A 38 -8.02 -12.00 6.33
C LYS A 38 -8.99 -12.06 5.15
N ASN A 39 -9.00 -13.17 4.42
CA ASN A 39 -10.00 -13.43 3.40
C ASN A 39 -11.34 -13.79 4.06
N VAL A 40 -12.27 -12.82 4.12
CA VAL A 40 -13.62 -13.06 4.64
C VAL A 40 -14.55 -13.46 3.49
N GLY A 41 -14.51 -14.72 3.06
CA GLY A 41 -15.50 -15.29 2.13
C GLY A 41 -15.00 -16.33 1.13
N LYS A 42 -15.94 -16.88 0.35
CA LYS A 42 -15.68 -17.86 -0.75
C LYS A 42 -15.43 -17.20 -2.11
N GLN A 43 -15.39 -15.87 -2.17
CA GLN A 43 -15.29 -15.10 -3.40
C GLN A 43 -13.82 -14.89 -3.76
N PRO A 44 -13.45 -14.81 -5.05
CA PRO A 44 -12.08 -14.49 -5.44
C PRO A 44 -11.71 -13.14 -4.81
N GLU A 45 -10.54 -13.10 -4.17
CA GLU A 45 -10.02 -12.10 -3.21
C GLU A 45 -10.15 -10.61 -3.61
N ARG A 46 -10.61 -10.31 -4.83
CA ARG A 46 -10.47 -9.01 -5.49
C ARG A 46 -11.79 -8.37 -5.99
N GLN A 47 -12.95 -8.99 -5.75
CA GLN A 47 -14.22 -8.54 -6.40
C GLN A 47 -15.38 -8.17 -5.47
N VAL A 48 -15.32 -8.46 -4.17
CA VAL A 48 -16.44 -8.17 -3.27
C VAL A 48 -15.90 -7.52 -2.01
N GLY A 49 -16.42 -6.33 -1.68
CA GLY A 49 -15.90 -5.38 -0.69
C GLY A 49 -15.98 -5.85 0.76
N LEU A 50 -15.32 -6.97 1.07
CA LEU A 50 -15.13 -7.53 2.40
C LEU A 50 -13.63 -7.70 2.73
N MET A 51 -12.73 -6.96 2.05
CA MET A 51 -11.42 -6.70 2.63
C MET A 51 -11.62 -5.66 3.72
N SER A 52 -11.79 -6.14 4.96
CA SER A 52 -11.68 -5.32 6.14
C SER A 52 -10.23 -5.38 6.61
N ASP A 53 -9.57 -4.25 6.53
CA ASP A 53 -8.22 -4.03 7.01
C ASP A 53 -8.20 -4.03 8.55
N TYR A 54 -8.00 -5.20 9.17
CA TYR A 54 -7.87 -5.33 10.63
C TYR A 54 -6.48 -4.93 11.16
N PHE A 55 -5.69 -4.17 10.39
CA PHE A 55 -4.31 -3.82 10.79
C PHE A 55 -4.24 -3.01 12.08
N GLU A 56 -5.30 -2.29 12.44
CA GLU A 56 -5.38 -1.57 13.72
C GLU A 56 -5.81 -2.45 14.90
N GLU A 57 -6.18 -3.72 14.68
CA GLU A 57 -6.47 -4.67 15.77
C GLU A 57 -5.20 -5.33 16.30
N ASP A 58 -4.19 -5.56 15.45
CA ASP A 58 -2.92 -6.20 15.85
C ASP A 58 -1.89 -5.19 16.38
N MET A 59 -2.35 -4.29 17.26
CA MET A 59 -1.49 -3.28 17.87
C MET A 59 -0.36 -3.90 18.69
N VAL A 60 -0.58 -5.09 19.26
CA VAL A 60 0.45 -5.78 20.06
C VAL A 60 1.66 -6.13 19.20
N ARG A 61 1.48 -6.82 18.06
CA ARG A 61 2.61 -7.17 17.19
C ARG A 61 3.24 -5.92 16.57
N LEU A 62 2.42 -4.96 16.13
CA LEU A 62 2.91 -3.70 15.59
C LEU A 62 3.76 -2.90 16.59
N THR A 63 3.37 -2.85 17.87
CA THR A 63 4.16 -2.22 18.94
C THR A 63 5.46 -2.98 19.18
N LYS A 64 5.44 -4.32 19.21
CA LYS A 64 6.65 -5.15 19.38
C LYS A 64 7.72 -4.86 18.33
N ILE A 65 7.33 -4.59 17.09
CA ILE A 65 8.27 -4.30 16.00
C ILE A 65 8.51 -2.80 15.76
N ARG A 66 7.90 -1.91 16.55
CA ARG A 66 7.93 -0.45 16.35
C ARG A 66 7.47 -0.05 14.94
N ALA A 67 6.36 -0.63 14.50
CA ALA A 67 5.75 -0.29 13.22
C ALA A 67 5.22 1.16 13.27
N ILE A 68 5.41 1.87 12.16
CA ILE A 68 4.94 3.23 11.95
C ILE A 68 3.98 3.19 10.76
N LYS A 69 2.77 3.68 11.00
CA LYS A 69 1.80 3.94 9.93
C LYS A 69 2.23 5.15 9.12
N ILE A 70 2.25 4.98 7.80
CA ILE A 70 2.43 6.03 6.81
C ILE A 70 1.04 6.39 6.27
N ARG A 71 0.74 7.68 6.27
CA ARG A 71 -0.40 8.25 5.55
C ARG A 71 0.15 9.24 4.53
N CYS A 72 -0.09 8.96 3.26
CA CYS A 72 0.27 9.83 2.16
C CYS A 72 -0.85 9.81 1.10
N GLY A 73 -0.77 10.69 0.12
CA GLY A 73 -1.82 10.88 -0.87
C GLY A 73 -1.53 12.07 -1.75
N GLY A 74 -2.46 12.38 -2.65
CA GLY A 74 -2.28 13.46 -3.64
C GLY A 74 -1.25 13.11 -4.71
N PHE A 75 -1.03 11.82 -4.99
CA PHE A 75 -0.14 11.44 -6.09
C PHE A 75 -0.83 11.68 -7.42
N ILE A 76 -0.19 12.49 -8.25
CA ILE A 76 -0.60 12.82 -9.62
C ILE A 76 0.52 12.40 -10.60
N PRO A 77 0.22 12.23 -11.91
CA PRO A 77 1.19 11.76 -12.89
C PRO A 77 2.10 12.91 -13.36
N VAL A 78 2.85 13.50 -12.43
CA VAL A 78 3.86 14.53 -12.72
C VAL A 78 5.25 13.92 -12.80
N ASP A 79 6.09 14.39 -13.70
CA ASP A 79 7.48 13.97 -13.76
C ASP A 79 8.40 14.89 -12.93
N ALA A 80 9.72 14.71 -13.06
CA ALA A 80 10.70 15.52 -12.33
C ALA A 80 10.68 17.02 -12.69
N SER A 81 10.08 17.41 -13.81
CA SER A 81 9.87 18.81 -14.19
C SER A 81 8.68 19.46 -13.48
N GLY A 82 7.81 18.65 -12.85
CA GLY A 82 6.56 19.11 -12.24
C GLY A 82 5.38 19.16 -13.21
N GLU A 83 5.59 18.76 -14.47
CA GLU A 83 4.56 18.73 -15.51
C GLU A 83 4.00 17.32 -15.73
N VAL A 84 2.84 17.24 -16.39
CA VAL A 84 2.28 15.96 -16.86
C VAL A 84 2.79 15.70 -18.29
N PRO A 85 3.73 14.77 -18.49
CA PRO A 85 4.47 14.66 -19.76
C PRO A 85 3.67 14.03 -20.90
N SER A 86 2.52 13.43 -20.61
CA SER A 86 1.72 12.70 -21.59
C SER A 86 0.24 12.81 -21.29
N LEU A 87 -0.58 13.03 -22.32
CA LEU A 87 -2.03 12.94 -22.25
C LEU A 87 -2.55 11.51 -22.45
N VAL A 88 -1.66 10.54 -22.72
CA VAL A 88 -2.03 9.13 -22.90
C VAL A 88 -2.33 8.51 -21.53
N PRO A 89 -3.56 8.02 -21.26
CA PRO A 89 -3.96 7.53 -19.93
C PRO A 89 -3.04 6.47 -19.35
N LYS A 90 -2.64 5.47 -20.16
CA LYS A 90 -1.71 4.41 -19.74
C LYS A 90 -0.40 4.94 -19.16
N GLU A 91 0.18 5.94 -19.82
CA GLU A 91 1.46 6.51 -19.40
C GLU A 91 1.30 7.33 -18.11
N GLN A 92 0.15 8.01 -17.95
CA GLN A 92 -0.20 8.64 -16.68
C GLN A 92 -0.36 7.62 -15.55
N PHE A 93 -1.01 6.49 -15.80
CA PHE A 93 -1.18 5.44 -14.78
C PHE A 93 0.18 4.88 -14.35
N LYS A 94 1.08 4.59 -15.29
CA LYS A 94 2.43 4.12 -14.96
C LYS A 94 3.20 5.17 -14.14
N LEU A 95 3.12 6.43 -14.55
CA LEU A 95 3.84 7.51 -13.87
C LEU A 95 3.34 7.72 -12.44
N VAL A 96 2.03 7.77 -12.21
CA VAL A 96 1.50 7.96 -10.86
C VAL A 96 1.87 6.80 -9.91
N PHE A 97 1.84 5.55 -10.38
CA PHE A 97 2.25 4.41 -9.56
C PHE A 97 3.77 4.34 -9.36
N SER A 98 4.56 4.79 -10.34
CA SER A 98 6.00 4.96 -10.18
C SER A 98 6.33 6.03 -9.14
N ASN A 99 5.64 7.18 -9.17
CA ASN A 99 5.79 8.23 -8.18
C ASN A 99 5.44 7.74 -6.77
N LEU A 100 4.34 6.98 -6.64
CA LEU A 100 3.97 6.35 -5.39
C LEU A 100 5.07 5.41 -4.88
N LYS A 101 5.60 4.53 -5.75
CA LYS A 101 6.68 3.61 -5.40
C LYS A 101 7.90 4.36 -4.88
N THR A 102 8.38 5.36 -5.62
CA THR A 102 9.53 6.19 -5.25
C THR A 102 9.32 6.86 -3.89
N ALA A 103 8.13 7.41 -3.64
CA ALA A 103 7.81 8.04 -2.36
C ALA A 103 7.79 7.04 -1.20
N LEU A 104 7.18 5.86 -1.38
CA LEU A 104 7.17 4.81 -0.38
C LEU A 104 8.58 4.32 -0.03
N GLU A 105 9.42 4.11 -1.04
CA GLU A 105 10.83 3.70 -0.85
C GLU A 105 11.61 4.77 -0.09
N ALA A 106 11.46 6.05 -0.43
CA ALA A 106 12.06 7.18 0.29
C ALA A 106 11.60 7.25 1.75
N MET A 107 10.35 6.87 2.03
CA MET A 107 9.82 6.80 3.40
C MET A 107 10.29 5.56 4.18
N GLY A 108 10.92 4.57 3.53
CA GLY A 108 11.34 3.29 4.13
C GLY A 108 10.26 2.21 4.10
N SER A 109 9.35 2.27 3.13
CA SER A 109 8.29 1.29 2.87
C SER A 109 8.37 0.79 1.43
N LYS A 110 7.34 0.08 0.96
CA LYS A 110 7.24 -0.46 -0.40
C LYS A 110 5.78 -0.66 -0.80
N PRO A 111 5.44 -0.73 -2.10
CA PRO A 111 4.06 -0.95 -2.56
C PRO A 111 3.36 -2.16 -1.94
N ASP A 112 4.10 -3.24 -1.66
CA ASP A 112 3.55 -4.45 -1.03
C ASP A 112 3.19 -4.27 0.47
N ARG A 113 3.49 -3.10 1.05
CA ARG A 113 3.07 -2.72 2.41
C ARG A 113 1.92 -1.71 2.41
N ILE A 114 1.37 -1.39 1.23
CA ILE A 114 0.11 -0.64 1.15
C ILE A 114 -0.97 -1.55 1.70
N VAL A 115 -1.77 -0.98 2.60
CA VAL A 115 -2.92 -1.63 3.22
C VAL A 115 -4.24 -1.05 2.73
N ASN A 116 -4.27 0.25 2.44
CA ASN A 116 -5.44 0.96 1.92
C ASN A 116 -5.06 1.88 0.77
N LEU A 117 -5.88 1.92 -0.27
CA LEU A 117 -5.70 2.80 -1.42
C LEU A 117 -7.04 3.35 -1.95
N ILE A 118 -7.15 4.67 -2.03
CA ILE A 118 -8.26 5.36 -2.70
C ILE A 118 -7.75 6.00 -3.98
N ILE A 119 -8.35 5.61 -5.11
CA ILE A 119 -8.02 6.08 -6.45
C ILE A 119 -9.20 6.88 -6.99
N PHE A 120 -8.93 8.08 -7.47
CA PHE A 120 -9.86 8.82 -8.31
C PHE A 120 -9.49 8.61 -9.77
N LEU A 121 -10.49 8.31 -10.60
CA LEU A 121 -10.33 8.12 -12.03
C LEU A 121 -11.35 9.00 -12.76
N LYS A 122 -10.85 9.87 -13.64
CA LYS A 122 -11.68 10.83 -14.39
C LYS A 122 -12.57 10.14 -15.43
N ASN A 123 -12.04 9.15 -16.14
CA ASN A 123 -12.79 8.36 -17.10
C ASN A 123 -12.75 6.87 -16.75
N MET A 124 -13.91 6.34 -16.34
CA MET A 124 -14.07 4.94 -15.95
C MET A 124 -13.94 3.95 -17.11
N ASP A 125 -14.00 4.40 -18.37
CA ASP A 125 -13.71 3.55 -19.53
C ASP A 125 -12.28 2.99 -19.48
N TYR A 126 -11.36 3.71 -18.82
CA TYR A 126 -9.97 3.27 -18.63
C TYR A 126 -9.75 2.38 -17.41
N TRP A 127 -10.82 1.97 -16.70
CA TRP A 127 -10.72 1.10 -15.53
C TRP A 127 -9.89 -0.16 -15.79
N GLY A 128 -10.14 -0.85 -16.90
CA GLY A 128 -9.42 -2.08 -17.25
C GLY A 128 -7.93 -1.86 -17.44
N GLU A 129 -7.55 -0.79 -18.13
CA GLU A 129 -6.16 -0.42 -18.39
C GLU A 129 -5.45 0.03 -17.11
N MET A 130 -6.08 0.91 -16.32
CA MET A 130 -5.56 1.34 -15.02
C MET A 130 -5.34 0.14 -14.11
N ASN A 131 -6.32 -0.78 -14.04
CA ASN A 131 -6.22 -1.96 -13.19
C ASN A 131 -5.13 -2.95 -13.65
N ALA A 132 -4.84 -3.00 -14.96
CA ALA A 132 -3.72 -3.79 -15.47
C ALA A 132 -2.38 -3.20 -15.00
N VAL A 133 -2.18 -1.89 -15.14
CA VAL A 133 -0.99 -1.20 -14.65
C VAL A 133 -0.86 -1.34 -13.13
N TYR A 134 -1.92 -1.06 -12.38
CA TYR A 134 -1.94 -1.21 -10.92
C TYR A 134 -1.41 -2.57 -10.43
N LYS A 135 -1.82 -3.66 -11.09
CA LYS A 135 -1.38 -5.03 -10.75
C LYS A 135 0.11 -5.25 -10.96
N GLU A 136 0.79 -4.44 -11.76
CA GLU A 136 2.24 -4.49 -11.92
C GLU A 136 2.95 -3.95 -10.67
N PHE A 137 2.38 -2.95 -10.01
CA PHE A 137 2.99 -2.23 -8.88
C PHE A 137 2.59 -2.75 -7.51
N VAL A 138 1.32 -3.14 -7.31
CA VAL A 138 0.80 -3.52 -5.99
C VAL A 138 0.37 -4.99 -5.99
N LYS A 139 1.15 -5.84 -5.30
CA LYS A 139 0.88 -7.29 -5.24
C LYS A 139 0.09 -7.70 -4.00
N SER A 140 0.22 -6.94 -2.91
CA SER A 140 -0.43 -7.20 -1.61
C SER A 140 -1.95 -7.17 -1.63
N CYS A 141 -2.56 -6.65 -2.71
CA CYS A 141 -4.01 -6.52 -2.85
C CYS A 141 -4.64 -5.79 -1.65
N PRO A 142 -4.24 -4.54 -1.34
CA PRO A 142 -4.85 -3.76 -0.26
C PRO A 142 -6.35 -3.58 -0.44
N THR A 143 -7.04 -3.21 0.64
CA THR A 143 -8.36 -2.62 0.53
C THR A 143 -8.29 -1.41 -0.40
N ARG A 144 -9.13 -1.42 -1.43
CA ARG A 144 -9.07 -0.42 -2.49
C ARG A 144 -10.45 0.08 -2.87
N ALA A 145 -10.57 1.40 -2.94
CA ALA A 145 -11.67 2.06 -3.62
C ALA A 145 -11.14 2.73 -4.90
N ALA A 146 -11.80 2.50 -6.02
CA ALA A 146 -11.58 3.27 -7.24
C ALA A 146 -12.90 3.92 -7.63
N ILE A 147 -12.88 5.25 -7.67
CA ILE A 147 -14.09 6.06 -7.72
C ILE A 147 -14.03 6.88 -9.01
N GLY A 148 -15.04 6.69 -9.84
CA GLY A 148 -15.27 7.54 -11.01
C GLY A 148 -15.74 8.91 -10.55
N ILE A 149 -15.08 9.96 -11.01
CA ILE A 149 -15.42 11.34 -10.64
C ILE A 149 -15.68 12.17 -11.89
N GLN A 150 -16.49 13.22 -11.73
CA GLN A 150 -16.90 14.06 -12.85
C GLN A 150 -15.72 14.79 -13.50
N ASP A 151 -14.78 15.29 -12.68
CA ASP A 151 -13.63 16.03 -13.20
C ASP A 151 -12.41 15.97 -12.27
N LEU A 152 -11.23 16.14 -12.87
CA LEU A 152 -9.91 16.36 -12.24
C LEU A 152 -9.24 17.53 -12.95
N ASN A 153 -8.01 17.88 -12.57
CA ASN A 153 -7.21 18.82 -13.38
C ASN A 153 -7.23 18.41 -14.87
N LYS A 154 -7.25 19.40 -15.76
CA LYS A 154 -7.31 19.20 -17.21
C LYS A 154 -6.14 18.39 -17.77
N THR A 155 -5.01 18.34 -17.06
CA THR A 155 -3.80 17.68 -17.51
C THR A 155 -3.72 16.20 -17.16
N TYR A 156 -4.54 15.68 -16.24
CA TYR A 156 -4.45 14.27 -15.81
C TYR A 156 -5.79 13.55 -15.60
N GLN A 157 -5.72 12.22 -15.64
CA GLN A 157 -6.86 11.30 -15.60
C GLN A 157 -6.99 10.55 -14.27
N ILE A 158 -5.95 10.56 -13.43
CA ILE A 158 -5.86 9.74 -12.21
C ILE A 158 -5.25 10.54 -11.06
N GLU A 159 -5.71 10.25 -9.85
CA GLU A 159 -5.07 10.69 -8.61
C GLU A 159 -5.16 9.59 -7.55
N LEU A 160 -4.05 9.33 -6.83
CA LEU A 160 -4.06 8.45 -5.67
C LEU A 160 -4.22 9.32 -4.41
N VAL A 161 -5.47 9.44 -3.96
CA VAL A 161 -5.89 10.45 -2.98
C VAL A 161 -5.52 10.07 -1.56
N ASN A 162 -5.63 8.79 -1.24
CA ASN A 162 -5.28 8.26 0.08
C ASN A 162 -4.53 6.95 -0.07
N VAL A 163 -3.37 6.87 0.57
CA VAL A 163 -2.55 5.69 0.67
C VAL A 163 -2.17 5.51 2.13
N ILE A 164 -2.50 4.34 2.66
CA ILE A 164 -2.04 3.91 3.99
C ILE A 164 -1.07 2.76 3.77
N ALA A 165 0.12 2.88 4.35
CA ALA A 165 1.15 1.86 4.34
C ALA A 165 1.84 1.77 5.71
N TYR A 166 2.76 0.82 5.87
CA TYR A 166 3.54 0.68 7.10
C TYR A 166 5.04 0.61 6.81
N LYS A 167 5.83 1.02 7.80
CA LYS A 167 7.27 0.79 7.89
C LYS A 167 7.67 0.41 9.31
N VAL A 168 8.92 0.03 9.50
CA VAL A 168 9.53 -0.13 10.81
C VAL A 168 10.38 1.09 11.15
N ALA A 169 10.34 1.52 12.42
CA ALA A 169 11.26 2.55 12.92
C ALA A 169 12.72 2.04 12.83
N LYS A 170 13.60 2.84 12.23
CA LYS A 170 15.04 2.57 12.23
C LYS A 170 15.57 2.50 13.66
#